data_AF-A0A9D4Z4X0-F1
#
_entry.id   AF-A0A9D4Z4X0-F1
#
_cell.length_a   1.000
_cell.length_b   1.000
_cell.length_c   1.000
_cell.angle_alpha   90.00
_cell.angle_beta   90.00
_cell.angle_gamma   90.00
#
_symmetry.space_group_name_H-M   'P 1'
#
loop_
_entity.id
_entity.type
_entity.pdbx_description
1 polymer ?
#
loop_
_entity_poly.entity_id
_entity_poly.type
_entity_poly.pdbx_seq_one_letter_code
_entity_poly.pdbx_strand_id
1 'polypeptide(L)'
;MRLFDGNQSKYCYSLTNSLVEAGAFFLVRVGIWGGVTPPYTPKDSDGIFRFKMIVDATEWRNVNATYGSTDRWTFDMYTRAQRNSIDFCLARITSDGDAPFLSTLELRPLPSTLTATMAMNFTNGIANCLGHNDYGVPADSDVSFTRYNFDALDRIWISRKASATDEVNTTTLAIDVSQRDELPSRILQTTLMGGPYISRRYSNLEPEPEPNSAHIAEFYFAEIDPAVTVPGQRTFNIYANEELKNIEGEIDVLQAWEQILLMDIPWFLLLTQRVKLPSISLPLPLLFTHLSLWLSRSSK
;
A
#
# COMPACT_ATOMS: atom_id res chain seq x y z
N MET A 1 2.82 21.92 -11.29
CA MET A 1 3.42 20.90 -12.18
C MET A 1 4.72 21.44 -12.75
N ARG A 2 5.77 20.63 -12.81
CA ARG A 2 7.04 20.92 -13.49
C ARG A 2 7.26 19.90 -14.60
N LEU A 3 7.53 20.40 -15.80
CA LEU A 3 7.92 19.62 -16.98
C LEU A 3 9.45 19.59 -17.10
N PHE A 4 10.00 18.46 -17.53
CA PHE A 4 11.44 18.26 -17.74
C PHE A 4 11.74 17.98 -19.23
N ASP A 5 11.73 19.03 -20.04
CA ASP A 5 11.76 18.97 -21.50
C ASP A 5 13.13 19.29 -22.14
N GLY A 6 14.19 19.43 -21.34
CA GLY A 6 15.54 19.63 -21.84
C GLY A 6 16.11 18.43 -22.62
N ASN A 7 17.35 18.62 -23.09
CA ASN A 7 18.11 17.61 -23.86
C ASN A 7 18.68 16.47 -23.00
N GLN A 8 18.38 16.44 -21.70
CA GLN A 8 18.83 15.39 -20.79
C GLN A 8 17.84 14.22 -20.84
N SER A 9 18.37 12.99 -20.72
CA SER A 9 17.56 11.78 -20.57
C SER A 9 17.12 11.53 -19.13
N LYS A 10 17.78 12.14 -18.14
CA LYS A 10 17.54 11.97 -16.70
C LYS A 10 17.64 13.32 -15.97
N TYR A 11 16.68 13.59 -15.08
CA TYR A 11 16.59 14.79 -14.25
C TYR A 11 16.50 14.38 -12.79
N CYS A 12 17.33 14.95 -11.93
CA CYS A 12 17.42 14.55 -10.52
C CYS A 12 17.20 15.72 -9.57
N TYR A 13 16.50 15.45 -8.49
CA TYR A 13 16.50 16.22 -7.27
C TYR A 13 17.42 15.52 -6.26
N SER A 14 18.31 16.29 -5.62
CA SER A 14 19.00 15.85 -4.42
C SER A 14 18.16 16.29 -3.22
N LEU A 15 17.48 15.36 -2.57
CA LEU A 15 16.65 15.62 -1.41
C LEU A 15 17.53 15.60 -0.15
N THR A 16 17.65 16.74 0.50
CA THR A 16 18.50 16.95 1.67
C THR A 16 17.75 17.72 2.74
N ASN A 17 17.93 17.34 4.00
CA ASN A 17 17.63 18.18 5.17
C ASN A 17 18.47 17.68 6.35
N SER A 18 18.34 18.31 7.52
CA SER A 18 19.08 17.94 8.74
C SER A 18 18.73 16.56 9.30
N LEU A 19 17.67 15.91 8.82
CA LEU A 19 17.25 14.57 9.23
C LEU A 19 17.74 13.49 8.26
N VAL A 20 18.10 13.86 7.01
CA VAL A 20 18.60 12.91 6.01
C VAL A 20 20.05 12.55 6.33
N GLU A 21 20.19 11.46 7.07
CA GLU A 21 21.47 10.87 7.43
C GLU A 21 21.52 9.42 6.95
N ALA A 22 22.74 8.93 6.68
CA ALA A 22 22.93 7.55 6.26
C ALA A 22 22.29 6.57 7.25
N GLY A 23 21.44 5.70 6.73
CA GLY A 23 20.73 4.68 7.48
C GLY A 23 19.34 5.07 7.99
N ALA A 24 18.95 6.36 7.93
CA ALA A 24 17.62 6.81 8.30
C ALA A 24 16.58 6.45 7.23
N PHE A 25 15.33 6.25 7.65
CA PHE A 25 14.24 5.79 6.80
C PHE A 25 13.32 6.94 6.39
N PHE A 26 12.86 6.89 5.14
CA PHE A 26 12.03 7.93 4.54
C PHE A 26 10.95 7.36 3.64
N LEU A 27 9.81 8.05 3.62
CA LEU A 27 8.82 7.97 2.55
C LEU A 27 9.13 9.06 1.52
N VAL A 28 9.35 8.64 0.27
CA VAL A 28 9.34 9.50 -0.91
C VAL A 28 7.98 9.35 -1.58
N ARG A 29 7.18 10.42 -1.57
CA ARG A 29 5.86 10.44 -2.21
C ARG A 29 5.88 11.35 -3.44
N VAL A 30 5.41 10.83 -4.56
CA VAL A 30 5.34 11.54 -5.84
C VAL A 30 3.89 11.65 -6.29
N GLY A 31 3.45 12.87 -6.58
CA GLY A 31 2.16 13.13 -7.21
C GLY A 31 2.33 13.49 -8.67
N ILE A 32 1.60 12.80 -9.54
CA ILE A 32 1.56 13.04 -10.98
C ILE A 32 0.12 13.41 -11.34
N TRP A 33 -0.05 14.62 -11.86
CA TRP A 33 -1.35 15.09 -12.32
C TRP A 33 -1.14 16.08 -13.46
N GLY A 34 -1.56 15.70 -14.66
CA GLY A 34 -1.54 16.57 -15.84
C GLY A 34 -2.76 17.48 -15.94
N GLY A 35 -3.81 17.23 -15.14
CA GLY A 35 -5.10 17.90 -15.31
C GLY A 35 -5.78 17.56 -16.64
N VAL A 36 -6.91 18.24 -16.91
CA VAL A 36 -7.63 18.12 -18.19
C VAL A 36 -6.86 18.70 -19.38
N THR A 37 -5.83 19.52 -19.10
CA THR A 37 -4.93 20.10 -20.09
C THR A 37 -3.50 19.71 -19.73
N PRO A 38 -3.08 18.49 -20.08
CA PRO A 38 -1.72 18.01 -19.83
C PRO A 38 -0.66 18.89 -20.51
N PRO A 39 0.61 18.80 -20.06
CA PRO A 39 1.63 19.78 -20.43
C PRO A 39 1.96 19.81 -21.93
N TYR A 40 1.71 18.71 -22.64
CA TYR A 40 1.89 18.55 -24.08
C TYR A 40 1.16 17.27 -24.54
N THR A 41 1.06 17.04 -25.85
CA THR A 41 0.54 15.76 -26.38
C THR A 41 1.63 14.68 -26.33
N PRO A 42 1.36 13.50 -25.75
CA PRO A 42 2.32 12.40 -25.74
C PRO A 42 2.77 12.08 -27.15
N LYS A 43 4.03 11.73 -27.30
CA LYS A 43 4.59 11.25 -28.57
C LYS A 43 4.04 9.87 -28.93
N ASP A 44 3.62 9.13 -27.94
CA ASP A 44 3.04 7.82 -28.09
C ASP A 44 1.64 7.88 -28.71
N SER A 45 1.38 7.02 -29.70
CA SER A 45 0.10 6.96 -30.41
C SER A 45 -1.08 6.53 -29.53
N ASP A 46 -0.82 5.82 -28.43
CA ASP A 46 -1.84 5.42 -27.47
C ASP A 46 -2.26 6.58 -26.55
N GLY A 47 -1.60 7.74 -26.67
CA GLY A 47 -1.85 8.88 -25.81
C GLY A 47 -1.40 8.63 -24.36
N ILE A 48 -0.30 7.91 -24.16
CA ILE A 48 0.22 7.58 -22.82
C ILE A 48 1.59 8.22 -22.64
N PHE A 49 1.76 9.03 -21.61
CA PHE A 49 3.07 9.49 -21.17
C PHE A 49 3.82 8.35 -20.48
N ARG A 50 5.02 8.03 -20.98
CA ARG A 50 5.88 6.98 -20.42
C ARG A 50 7.23 7.52 -19.96
N PHE A 51 7.54 7.36 -18.68
CA PHE A 51 8.84 7.72 -18.09
C PHE A 51 9.12 6.93 -16.82
N LYS A 52 10.36 6.95 -16.35
CA LYS A 52 10.82 6.20 -15.17
C LYS A 52 10.96 7.10 -13.95
N MET A 53 10.67 6.55 -12.79
CA MET A 53 11.07 7.09 -11.49
C MET A 53 12.20 6.25 -10.91
N ILE A 54 13.20 6.91 -10.36
CA ILE A 54 14.41 6.30 -9.80
C ILE A 54 14.67 6.95 -8.44
N VAL A 55 14.95 6.14 -7.43
CA VAL A 55 15.39 6.61 -6.11
C VAL A 55 16.80 6.09 -5.87
N ASP A 56 17.74 7.00 -5.63
CA ASP A 56 19.17 6.77 -5.63
C ASP A 56 19.64 6.02 -6.89
N ALA A 57 20.11 4.79 -6.74
CA ALA A 57 20.54 3.93 -7.83
C ALA A 57 19.44 2.98 -8.32
N THR A 58 18.28 2.96 -7.66
CA THR A 58 17.26 1.94 -7.87
C THR A 58 16.12 2.45 -8.75
N GLU A 59 15.87 1.76 -9.86
CA GLU A 59 14.67 1.98 -10.66
C GLU A 59 13.44 1.57 -9.84
N TRP A 60 12.62 2.57 -9.51
CA TRP A 60 11.43 2.38 -8.71
C TRP A 60 10.30 1.84 -9.59
N ARG A 61 9.86 2.63 -10.57
CA ARG A 61 8.64 2.34 -11.34
C ARG A 61 8.62 3.05 -12.68
N ASN A 62 8.02 2.41 -13.69
CA ASN A 62 7.59 3.05 -14.92
C ASN A 62 6.21 3.71 -14.72
N VAL A 63 6.12 4.99 -15.05
CA VAL A 63 4.89 5.76 -15.06
C VAL A 63 4.23 5.59 -16.42
N ASN A 64 2.96 5.19 -16.42
CA ASN A 64 2.09 5.16 -17.58
C ASN A 64 0.89 6.07 -17.30
N ALA A 65 0.97 7.33 -17.69
CA ALA A 65 -0.07 8.32 -17.43
C ALA A 65 -0.87 8.60 -18.70
N THR A 66 -2.18 8.31 -18.68
CA THR A 66 -3.05 8.52 -19.85
C THR A 66 -3.36 10.00 -20.06
N TYR A 67 -3.18 10.45 -21.30
CA TYR A 67 -3.53 11.80 -21.74
C TYR A 67 -5.00 12.11 -21.51
N GLY A 68 -5.28 13.28 -20.95
CA GLY A 68 -6.65 13.72 -20.66
C GLY A 68 -7.33 13.00 -19.49
N SER A 69 -6.62 12.12 -18.76
CA SER A 69 -7.18 11.53 -17.54
C SER A 69 -7.35 12.59 -16.45
N THR A 70 -8.46 12.49 -15.72
CA THR A 70 -8.72 13.28 -14.51
C THR A 70 -8.08 12.67 -13.27
N ASP A 71 -7.49 11.47 -13.39
CA ASP A 71 -6.89 10.75 -12.28
C ASP A 71 -5.67 11.51 -11.73
N ARG A 72 -5.53 11.46 -10.41
CA ARG A 72 -4.35 11.91 -9.69
C ARG A 72 -3.58 10.68 -9.25
N TRP A 73 -2.43 10.45 -9.85
CA TRP A 73 -1.60 9.31 -9.46
C TRP A 73 -0.67 9.73 -8.33
N THR A 74 -0.72 8.97 -7.24
CA THR A 74 0.22 9.13 -6.13
C THR A 74 0.99 7.83 -5.96
N PHE A 75 2.30 7.95 -5.80
CA PHE A 75 3.21 6.83 -5.65
C PHE A 75 4.03 7.02 -4.38
N ASP A 76 4.11 5.96 -3.57
CA ASP A 76 4.82 5.96 -2.29
C ASP A 76 5.97 4.95 -2.34
N MET A 77 7.20 5.44 -2.12
CA MET A 77 8.39 4.63 -1.97
C MET A 77 8.95 4.78 -0.57
N TYR A 78 9.14 3.68 0.11
CA TYR A 78 9.84 3.61 1.38
C TYR A 78 11.31 3.34 1.06
N THR A 79 12.22 4.17 1.56
CA THR A 79 13.65 4.04 1.30
C THR A 79 14.49 4.31 2.55
N ARG A 80 15.63 3.65 2.64
CA ARG A 80 16.69 3.92 3.59
C ARG A 80 17.75 4.77 2.91
N ALA A 81 18.00 5.96 3.45
CA ALA A 81 19.02 6.86 2.94
C ALA A 81 20.40 6.18 2.96
N GLN A 82 21.07 6.12 1.82
CA GLN A 82 22.42 5.52 1.72
C GLN A 82 23.53 6.51 2.13
N ARG A 83 23.20 7.80 2.13
CA ARG A 83 24.09 8.92 2.42
C ARG A 83 23.28 10.08 3.00
N ASN A 84 23.90 11.25 3.15
CA ASN A 84 23.23 12.46 3.67
C ASN A 84 22.37 13.17 2.61
N SER A 85 21.92 12.44 1.59
CA SER A 85 20.97 12.87 0.58
C SER A 85 20.28 11.64 -0.02
N ILE A 86 19.07 11.83 -0.52
CA ILE A 86 18.34 10.86 -1.34
C ILE A 86 18.16 11.49 -2.72
N ASP A 87 18.63 10.84 -3.78
CA ASP A 87 18.40 11.31 -5.13
C ASP A 87 17.06 10.80 -5.64
N PHE A 88 16.15 11.69 -6.01
CA PHE A 88 14.95 11.32 -6.75
C PHE A 88 15.10 11.77 -8.20
N CYS A 89 15.05 10.83 -9.14
CA CYS A 89 15.21 11.14 -10.55
C CYS A 89 14.02 10.68 -11.40
N LEU A 90 13.74 11.48 -12.42
CA LEU A 90 12.87 11.13 -13.53
C LEU A 90 13.71 10.89 -14.78
N ALA A 91 13.41 9.85 -15.54
CA ALA A 91 14.12 9.55 -16.78
C ALA A 91 13.17 9.22 -17.93
N ARG A 92 13.51 9.65 -19.14
CA ARG A 92 12.81 9.22 -20.35
C ARG A 92 13.03 7.71 -20.55
N ILE A 93 12.04 7.02 -21.13
CA ILE A 93 12.20 5.60 -21.50
C ILE A 93 13.24 5.47 -22.63
N THR A 94 13.16 6.36 -23.61
CA THR A 94 14.09 6.47 -24.75
C THR A 94 14.58 7.91 -24.89
N SER A 95 15.68 8.15 -25.60
CA SER A 95 16.22 9.49 -25.82
C SER A 95 15.23 10.43 -26.52
N ASP A 96 14.37 9.88 -27.37
CA ASP A 96 13.32 10.58 -28.11
C ASP A 96 11.94 10.47 -27.45
N GLY A 97 11.83 9.81 -26.30
CA GLY A 97 10.57 9.60 -25.59
C GLY A 97 9.96 10.87 -24.98
N ASP A 98 8.85 10.68 -24.29
CA ASP A 98 8.12 11.74 -23.59
C ASP A 98 8.97 12.42 -22.51
N ALA A 99 8.81 13.74 -22.38
CA ALA A 99 9.42 14.52 -21.31
C ALA A 99 8.74 14.18 -19.97
N PRO A 100 9.49 13.77 -18.93
CA PRO A 100 8.90 13.48 -17.65
C PRO A 100 8.28 14.73 -17.03
N PHE A 101 7.33 14.55 -16.12
CA PHE A 101 6.76 15.64 -15.34
C PHE A 101 6.33 15.15 -13.95
N LEU A 102 6.26 16.07 -13.00
CA LEU A 102 5.68 15.81 -11.68
C LEU A 102 4.89 17.01 -11.19
N SER A 103 3.91 16.77 -10.32
CA SER A 103 3.09 17.80 -9.70
C SER A 103 3.47 18.04 -8.25
N THR A 104 3.81 16.99 -7.51
CA THR A 104 4.32 17.09 -6.13
C THR A 104 5.44 16.07 -5.90
N LEU A 105 6.35 16.43 -5.00
CA LEU A 105 7.41 15.57 -4.47
C LEU A 105 7.54 15.86 -2.98
N GLU A 106 7.34 14.84 -2.16
CA GLU A 106 7.37 14.94 -0.70
C GLU A 106 8.41 13.95 -0.15
N LEU A 107 9.17 14.41 0.84
CA LEU A 107 10.09 13.57 1.61
C LEU A 107 9.67 13.62 3.08
N ARG A 108 9.45 12.45 3.67
CA ARG A 108 8.97 12.33 5.05
C ARG A 108 9.83 11.34 5.84
N PRO A 109 10.33 11.72 7.03
CA PRO A 109 11.04 10.77 7.89
C PRO A 109 10.08 9.69 8.39
N LEU A 110 10.60 8.47 8.55
CA LEU A 110 9.85 7.33 9.05
C LEU A 110 10.49 6.79 10.34
N PRO A 111 9.69 6.42 11.35
CA PRO A 111 10.17 5.67 12.50
C PRO A 111 10.79 4.33 12.07
N SER A 112 11.91 3.95 12.68
CA SER A 112 12.56 2.65 12.44
C SER A 112 11.80 1.45 13.01
N THR A 113 10.68 1.70 13.68
CA THR A 113 9.81 0.68 14.27
C THR A 113 8.68 0.25 13.34
N LEU A 114 8.47 0.97 12.22
CA LEU A 114 7.38 0.61 11.29
C LEU A 114 7.65 -0.73 10.62
N THR A 115 6.61 -1.49 10.36
CA THR A 115 6.67 -2.72 9.56
C THR A 115 7.29 -2.49 8.19
N ALA A 116 6.96 -1.36 7.54
CA ALA A 116 7.58 -0.97 6.28
C ALA A 116 9.11 -0.79 6.38
N THR A 117 9.64 -0.41 7.55
CA THR A 117 11.10 -0.34 7.77
C THR A 117 11.73 -1.71 8.04
N MET A 118 11.00 -2.62 8.69
CA MET A 118 11.42 -4.02 8.81
C MET A 118 11.50 -4.68 7.44
N ALA A 119 10.48 -4.47 6.59
CA ALA A 119 10.47 -4.87 5.17
C ALA A 119 11.73 -4.42 4.42
N MET A 120 12.13 -3.16 4.58
CA MET A 120 13.35 -2.62 3.95
C MET A 120 14.64 -3.26 4.46
N ASN A 121 14.69 -3.73 5.72
CA ASN A 121 15.84 -4.46 6.23
C ASN A 121 16.01 -5.84 5.56
N PHE A 122 14.92 -6.43 5.08
CA PHE A 122 14.98 -7.67 4.28
C PHE A 122 15.46 -7.44 2.85
N THR A 123 15.37 -6.20 2.32
CA THR A 123 15.72 -5.91 0.92
C THR A 123 16.47 -4.59 0.74
N ASN A 124 17.81 -4.61 0.86
CA ASN A 124 18.75 -3.53 0.52
C ASN A 124 18.28 -2.06 0.73
N GLY A 125 17.36 -1.81 1.67
CA GLY A 125 16.84 -0.49 2.01
C GLY A 125 15.66 0.06 1.18
N ILE A 126 14.91 -0.70 0.36
CA ILE A 126 13.83 -0.12 -0.49
C ILE A 126 12.56 -0.99 -0.53
N ALA A 127 11.38 -0.36 -0.37
CA ALA A 127 10.07 -1.01 -0.48
C ALA A 127 9.03 -0.10 -1.18
N ASN A 128 8.51 -0.57 -2.32
CA ASN A 128 7.44 0.10 -3.07
C ASN A 128 6.09 -0.17 -2.42
N CYS A 129 5.34 0.88 -2.03
CA CYS A 129 4.00 0.68 -1.50
C CYS A 129 3.01 0.49 -2.66
N LEU A 130 2.36 -0.67 -2.69
CA LEU A 130 1.34 -1.01 -3.67
C LEU A 130 -0.04 -0.49 -3.25
N GLY A 131 -0.22 -0.22 -1.94
CA GLY A 131 -1.34 0.54 -1.42
C GLY A 131 -1.67 0.18 0.02
N HIS A 132 -2.17 1.17 0.74
CA HIS A 132 -2.87 0.99 2.01
C HIS A 132 -4.36 0.84 1.69
N ASN A 133 -4.99 -0.28 2.05
CA ASN A 133 -6.35 -0.60 1.63
C ASN A 133 -7.31 -0.57 2.82
N ASP A 134 -8.42 0.13 2.63
CA ASP A 134 -9.52 0.27 3.58
C ASP A 134 -10.73 -0.54 3.11
N TYR A 135 -11.03 -1.63 3.83
CA TYR A 135 -12.13 -2.52 3.49
C TYR A 135 -13.43 -2.20 4.23
N GLY A 136 -13.41 -1.23 5.13
CA GLY A 136 -14.58 -0.79 5.89
C GLY A 136 -15.45 0.21 5.13
N VAL A 137 -15.49 0.14 3.80
CA VAL A 137 -16.19 1.12 2.95
C VAL A 137 -17.47 0.50 2.38
N PRO A 138 -18.66 1.10 2.62
CA PRO A 138 -19.92 0.62 2.06
C PRO A 138 -19.92 0.53 0.52
N ALA A 139 -20.72 -0.39 -0.02
CA ALA A 139 -20.80 -0.66 -1.46
C ALA A 139 -21.24 0.56 -2.30
N ASP A 140 -22.08 1.43 -1.73
CA ASP A 140 -22.66 2.63 -2.34
C ASP A 140 -21.84 3.90 -2.13
N SER A 141 -20.70 3.82 -1.43
CA SER A 141 -19.83 4.97 -1.20
C SER A 141 -19.19 5.46 -2.49
N ASP A 142 -19.17 6.78 -2.74
CA ASP A 142 -18.43 7.40 -3.85
C ASP A 142 -16.94 7.66 -3.52
N VAL A 143 -16.48 7.26 -2.33
CA VAL A 143 -15.11 7.50 -1.90
C VAL A 143 -14.17 6.45 -2.52
N SER A 144 -13.18 6.92 -3.29
CA SER A 144 -12.13 6.08 -3.88
C SER A 144 -10.84 6.07 -3.05
N PHE A 145 -10.61 7.12 -2.26
CA PHE A 145 -9.46 7.26 -1.40
C PHE A 145 -9.80 8.13 -0.18
N THR A 146 -9.22 7.78 0.97
CA THR A 146 -9.39 8.49 2.23
C THR A 146 -8.03 8.89 2.79
N ARG A 147 -7.93 10.14 3.23
CA ARG A 147 -6.85 10.58 4.12
C ARG A 147 -7.49 10.82 5.48
N TYR A 148 -7.08 10.05 6.46
CA TYR A 148 -7.61 10.20 7.80
C TYR A 148 -6.95 11.39 8.48
N ASN A 149 -7.76 12.24 9.09
CA ASN A 149 -7.24 13.26 10.00
C ASN A 149 -6.46 12.52 11.11
N PHE A 150 -5.28 13.02 11.43
CA PHE A 150 -4.39 12.44 12.44
C PHE A 150 -3.75 11.09 12.08
N ASP A 151 -3.68 10.71 10.80
CA ASP A 151 -2.69 9.72 10.36
C ASP A 151 -1.29 10.32 10.49
N ALA A 152 -0.48 9.83 11.43
CA ALA A 152 0.84 10.38 11.71
C ALA A 152 1.79 10.30 10.50
N LEU A 153 1.58 9.29 9.64
CA LEU A 153 2.33 9.10 8.40
C LEU A 153 1.62 9.72 7.19
N ASP A 154 0.44 10.32 7.39
CA ASP A 154 -0.37 10.94 6.34
C ASP A 154 -0.56 9.99 5.13
N ARG A 155 -0.84 8.70 5.42
CA ARG A 155 -1.06 7.69 4.38
C ARG A 155 -2.35 7.98 3.62
N ILE A 156 -2.34 7.57 2.36
CA ILE A 156 -3.53 7.62 1.50
C ILE A 156 -4.09 6.20 1.43
N TRP A 157 -5.30 6.03 1.95
CA TRP A 157 -5.98 4.75 2.01
C TRP A 157 -6.91 4.58 0.82
N ILE A 158 -6.69 3.52 0.04
CA ILE A 158 -7.51 3.12 -1.09
C ILE A 158 -8.78 2.46 -0.56
N SER A 159 -9.92 3.06 -0.86
CA SER A 159 -11.21 2.54 -0.44
C SER A 159 -11.57 1.29 -1.26
N ARG A 160 -11.61 0.14 -0.59
CA ARG A 160 -12.03 -1.15 -1.13
C ARG A 160 -13.47 -1.41 -0.69
N LYS A 161 -14.39 -0.97 -1.54
CA LYS A 161 -15.84 -1.10 -1.29
C LYS A 161 -16.23 -2.56 -1.03
N ALA A 162 -17.12 -2.74 -0.08
CA ALA A 162 -17.84 -3.99 0.16
C ALA A 162 -18.52 -4.46 -1.14
N SER A 163 -18.57 -5.77 -1.36
CA SER A 163 -19.45 -6.32 -2.39
C SER A 163 -20.90 -6.28 -1.92
N ALA A 164 -21.86 -6.46 -2.83
CA ALA A 164 -23.29 -6.44 -2.49
C ALA A 164 -23.72 -7.52 -1.47
N THR A 165 -22.89 -8.54 -1.24
CA THR A 165 -23.13 -9.62 -0.28
C THR A 165 -22.35 -9.45 1.03
N ASP A 166 -21.48 -8.45 1.11
CA ASP A 166 -20.76 -8.14 2.33
C ASP A 166 -21.52 -7.07 3.12
N GLU A 167 -21.37 -7.13 4.44
CA GLU A 167 -21.82 -6.08 5.36
C GLU A 167 -20.61 -5.29 5.85
N VAL A 168 -20.79 -4.02 6.20
CA VAL A 168 -19.75 -3.24 6.87
C VAL A 168 -20.25 -2.94 8.27
N ASN A 169 -19.49 -3.37 9.27
CA ASN A 169 -19.76 -2.98 10.65
C ASN A 169 -18.89 -1.79 11.04
N THR A 170 -19.42 -0.93 11.89
CA THR A 170 -18.74 0.26 12.37
C THR A 170 -18.95 0.40 13.87
N THR A 171 -17.89 0.78 14.58
CA THR A 171 -17.95 1.10 16.00
C THR A 171 -17.49 2.53 16.27
N THR A 172 -17.96 3.12 17.37
CA THR A 172 -17.47 4.40 17.89
C THR A 172 -16.47 4.21 19.03
N LEU A 173 -16.20 2.96 19.43
CA LEU A 173 -15.26 2.64 20.50
C LEU A 173 -13.85 3.12 20.14
N ALA A 174 -13.17 3.68 21.12
CA ALA A 174 -11.77 4.05 20.96
C ALA A 174 -10.93 2.76 20.87
N ILE A 175 -10.16 2.64 19.79
CA ILE A 175 -9.25 1.53 19.56
C ILE A 175 -7.83 2.03 19.80
N ASP A 176 -7.08 1.31 20.63
CA ASP A 176 -5.67 1.59 20.87
C ASP A 176 -4.82 1.18 19.66
N VAL A 177 -4.14 2.17 19.09
CA VAL A 177 -3.29 2.07 17.90
C VAL A 177 -1.83 2.38 18.20
N SER A 178 -1.47 2.61 19.47
CA SER A 178 -0.13 3.08 19.87
C SER A 178 1.01 2.12 19.48
N GLN A 179 0.71 0.82 19.32
CA GLN A 179 1.67 -0.22 18.93
C GLN A 179 1.49 -0.68 17.47
N ARG A 180 0.65 -0.01 16.67
CA ARG A 180 0.19 -0.50 15.36
C ARG A 180 0.59 0.43 14.23
N ASP A 181 1.89 0.64 14.00
CA ASP A 181 2.38 1.49 12.91
C ASP A 181 1.71 2.87 12.83
N GLU A 182 1.40 3.43 14.01
CA GLU A 182 0.71 4.70 14.22
C GLU A 182 -0.56 4.85 13.35
N LEU A 183 -1.33 3.76 13.20
CA LEU A 183 -2.53 3.75 12.39
C LEU A 183 -3.57 4.80 12.83
N PRO A 184 -4.35 5.37 11.89
CA PRO A 184 -5.54 6.11 12.26
C PRO A 184 -6.53 5.19 12.96
N SER A 185 -6.92 5.50 14.19
CA SER A 185 -7.88 4.66 14.95
C SER A 185 -9.20 4.44 14.21
N ARG A 186 -9.66 5.45 13.46
CA ARG A 186 -10.85 5.40 12.61
C ARG A 186 -10.82 4.27 11.60
N ILE A 187 -9.64 3.86 11.18
CA ILE A 187 -9.52 2.78 10.24
C ILE A 187 -9.87 1.45 10.89
N LEU A 188 -9.45 1.21 12.13
CA LEU A 188 -9.79 -0.02 12.83
C LEU A 188 -11.23 -0.05 13.36
N GLN A 189 -11.95 1.08 13.29
CA GLN A 189 -13.33 1.21 13.74
C GLN A 189 -14.34 0.65 12.73
N THR A 190 -13.89 0.28 11.54
CA THR A 190 -14.72 -0.33 10.52
C THR A 190 -14.17 -1.70 10.17
N THR A 191 -15.06 -2.65 9.89
CA THR A 191 -14.66 -3.93 9.30
C THR A 191 -15.64 -4.35 8.24
N LEU A 192 -15.11 -5.01 7.22
CA LEU A 192 -15.90 -5.85 6.37
C LEU A 192 -16.32 -7.10 7.14
N MET A 193 -17.62 -7.37 7.10
CA MET A 193 -18.29 -8.56 7.58
C MET A 193 -18.82 -9.34 6.37
N GLY A 194 -18.66 -10.65 6.39
CA GLY A 194 -19.11 -11.49 5.29
C GLY A 194 -19.49 -12.88 5.77
N GLY A 195 -19.94 -13.72 4.85
CA GLY A 195 -20.21 -15.15 5.13
C GLY A 195 -18.95 -15.91 5.58
N PRO A 196 -18.95 -17.25 5.59
CA PRO A 196 -17.82 -18.05 6.09
C PRO A 196 -16.53 -17.89 5.26
N TYR A 197 -16.59 -17.16 4.15
CA TYR A 197 -15.51 -16.89 3.22
C TYR A 197 -15.55 -15.43 2.75
N ILE A 198 -14.44 -14.72 2.92
CA ILE A 198 -14.19 -13.42 2.27
C ILE A 198 -12.96 -13.61 1.41
N SER A 199 -13.08 -13.24 0.14
CA SER A 199 -11.95 -13.22 -0.77
C SER A 199 -11.78 -11.88 -1.44
N ARG A 200 -10.51 -11.47 -1.57
CA ARG A 200 -10.11 -10.25 -2.26
C ARG A 200 -8.98 -10.55 -3.21
N ARG A 201 -9.22 -10.24 -4.49
CA ARG A 201 -8.21 -10.32 -5.54
C ARG A 201 -7.56 -8.96 -5.70
N TYR A 202 -6.25 -8.94 -5.57
CA TYR A 202 -5.43 -7.83 -6.00
C TYR A 202 -4.93 -8.11 -7.41
N SER A 203 -5.54 -7.43 -8.38
CA SER A 203 -5.10 -7.39 -9.77
C SER A 203 -4.21 -6.16 -10.01
N ASN A 204 -3.32 -6.22 -11.00
CA ASN A 204 -2.38 -5.16 -11.36
C ASN A 204 -1.25 -4.95 -10.32
N LEU A 205 -0.87 -6.01 -9.60
CA LEU A 205 0.47 -6.06 -9.03
C LEU A 205 1.47 -5.89 -10.19
N GLU A 206 2.59 -5.22 -9.94
CA GLU A 206 3.62 -5.07 -10.97
C GLU A 206 3.95 -6.45 -11.60
N PRO A 207 4.26 -6.51 -12.91
CA PRO A 207 4.60 -7.77 -13.57
C PRO A 207 5.75 -8.46 -12.82
N GLU A 208 5.81 -9.80 -12.94
CA GLU A 208 6.63 -10.73 -12.14
C GLU A 208 7.78 -10.05 -11.39
N PRO A 209 7.80 -10.09 -10.04
CA PRO A 209 8.90 -9.53 -9.28
C PRO A 209 10.23 -10.02 -9.83
N GLU A 210 11.14 -9.08 -10.12
CA GLU A 210 12.52 -9.38 -10.48
C GLU A 210 13.11 -10.41 -9.49
N PRO A 211 14.06 -11.26 -9.91
CA PRO A 211 14.74 -12.18 -9.00
C PRO A 211 15.20 -11.43 -7.74
N ASN A 212 14.81 -11.92 -6.55
CA ASN A 212 15.04 -11.29 -5.23
C ASN A 212 14.11 -10.12 -4.86
N SER A 213 12.86 -10.13 -5.34
CA SER A 213 11.82 -9.25 -4.81
C SER A 213 10.77 -10.08 -4.06
N ALA A 214 10.24 -9.53 -2.96
CA ALA A 214 9.22 -10.16 -2.14
C ALA A 214 8.03 -9.21 -1.95
N HIS A 215 6.82 -9.76 -1.97
CA HIS A 215 5.63 -9.02 -1.56
C HIS A 215 5.44 -9.17 -0.06
N ILE A 216 5.07 -8.07 0.59
CA ILE A 216 4.83 -8.03 2.03
C ILE A 216 3.41 -7.51 2.23
N ALA A 217 2.59 -8.28 2.92
CA ALA A 217 1.24 -7.88 3.30
C ALA A 217 1.14 -7.78 4.82
N GLU A 218 0.69 -6.63 5.31
CA GLU A 218 0.42 -6.41 6.72
C GLU A 218 -1.07 -6.22 6.92
N PHE A 219 -1.64 -7.14 7.69
CA PHE A 219 -3.04 -7.14 8.04
C PHE A 219 -3.20 -6.60 9.45
N TYR A 220 -4.09 -5.63 9.58
CA TYR A 220 -4.47 -5.11 10.88
C TYR A 220 -5.85 -5.59 11.23
N PHE A 221 -6.04 -6.13 12.43
CA PHE A 221 -7.32 -6.65 12.92
C PHE A 221 -7.79 -5.93 14.17
N ALA A 222 -9.10 -5.67 14.25
CA ALA A 222 -9.74 -5.18 15.46
C ALA A 222 -11.09 -5.86 15.61
N GLU A 223 -11.29 -6.53 16.75
CA GLU A 223 -12.60 -7.09 17.07
C GLU A 223 -13.51 -5.96 17.55
N ILE A 224 -14.54 -5.67 16.77
CA ILE A 224 -15.48 -4.57 17.04
C ILE A 224 -16.91 -5.07 17.27
N ASP A 225 -17.15 -6.37 17.13
CA ASP A 225 -18.42 -7.00 17.44
C ASP A 225 -18.52 -7.27 18.95
N PRO A 226 -19.42 -6.60 19.68
CA PRO A 226 -19.54 -6.79 21.12
C PRO A 226 -20.03 -8.20 21.52
N ALA A 227 -20.50 -9.01 20.58
CA ALA A 227 -20.85 -10.41 20.84
C ALA A 227 -19.60 -11.31 20.99
N VAL A 228 -18.45 -10.89 20.45
CA VAL A 228 -17.19 -11.62 20.53
C VAL A 228 -16.41 -11.12 21.75
N THR A 229 -16.41 -11.93 22.79
CA THR A 229 -15.93 -11.58 24.14
C THR A 229 -14.97 -12.59 24.75
N VAL A 230 -14.89 -13.81 24.20
CA VAL A 230 -13.96 -14.83 24.68
C VAL A 230 -13.08 -15.38 23.56
N PRO A 231 -11.77 -15.62 23.82
CA PRO A 231 -10.89 -16.22 22.84
C PRO A 231 -11.44 -17.53 22.26
N GLY A 232 -11.19 -17.77 20.99
CA GLY A 232 -11.67 -18.92 20.23
C GLY A 232 -13.09 -18.78 19.66
N GLN A 233 -13.83 -17.71 20.00
CA GLN A 233 -15.16 -17.47 19.40
C GLN A 233 -15.08 -17.12 17.92
N ARG A 234 -14.04 -16.40 17.51
CA ARG A 234 -13.79 -16.04 16.11
C ARG A 234 -12.34 -16.34 15.77
N THR A 235 -12.13 -17.49 15.15
CA THR A 235 -10.85 -17.86 14.57
C THR A 235 -10.94 -17.95 13.06
N PHE A 236 -9.85 -17.59 12.37
CA PHE A 236 -9.77 -17.74 10.92
C PHE A 236 -8.37 -18.06 10.42
N ASN A 237 -8.35 -18.57 9.20
CA ASN A 237 -7.13 -18.79 8.43
C ASN A 237 -7.02 -17.77 7.30
N ILE A 238 -5.81 -17.24 7.08
CA ILE A 238 -5.47 -16.43 5.92
C ILE A 238 -4.77 -17.31 4.90
N TYR A 239 -5.27 -17.28 3.68
CA TYR A 239 -4.62 -17.90 2.54
C TYR A 239 -4.18 -16.84 1.56
N ALA A 240 -2.98 -16.99 1.03
CA ALA A 240 -2.47 -16.21 -0.10
C ALA A 240 -2.23 -17.17 -1.26
N ASN A 241 -2.94 -16.99 -2.37
CA ASN A 241 -2.87 -17.87 -3.54
C ASN A 241 -3.07 -19.34 -3.17
N GLU A 242 -4.12 -19.60 -2.39
CA GLU A 242 -4.54 -20.94 -1.92
C GLU A 242 -3.59 -21.61 -0.92
N GLU A 243 -2.45 -21.00 -0.60
CA GLU A 243 -1.53 -21.48 0.42
C GLU A 243 -1.86 -20.86 1.78
N LEU A 244 -1.92 -21.70 2.83
CA LEU A 244 -2.13 -21.25 4.20
C LEU A 244 -0.92 -20.44 4.68
N LYS A 245 -1.16 -19.23 5.22
CA LYS A 245 -0.09 -18.32 5.66
C LYS A 245 -0.04 -18.05 7.15
N ASN A 246 -0.90 -18.71 7.92
CA ASN A 246 -0.89 -18.63 9.37
C ASN A 246 0.44 -19.16 9.94
N ILE A 247 1.11 -18.35 10.78
CA ILE A 247 2.41 -18.72 11.38
C ILE A 247 2.19 -19.62 12.61
N GLU A 248 1.21 -19.31 13.47
CA GLU A 248 1.00 -19.98 14.77
C GLU A 248 -0.43 -20.52 14.94
N GLY A 249 -0.90 -21.34 13.99
CA GLY A 249 -2.26 -21.88 14.04
C GLY A 249 -3.33 -20.85 13.64
N GLU A 250 -4.59 -21.11 13.98
CA GLU A 250 -5.69 -20.21 13.58
C GLU A 250 -5.55 -18.83 14.25
N ILE A 251 -5.82 -17.77 13.49
CA ILE A 251 -5.76 -16.39 14.00
C ILE A 251 -7.01 -16.12 14.82
N ASP A 252 -6.83 -15.66 16.06
CA ASP A 252 -7.88 -15.19 16.96
C ASP A 252 -7.67 -13.70 17.22
N VAL A 253 -8.63 -12.86 16.81
CA VAL A 253 -8.49 -11.38 16.90
C VAL A 253 -8.39 -10.89 18.35
N LEU A 254 -8.94 -11.64 19.30
CA LEU A 254 -8.83 -11.30 20.72
C LEU A 254 -7.44 -11.61 21.30
N GLN A 255 -6.63 -12.41 20.59
CA GLN A 255 -5.26 -12.78 21.00
C GLN A 255 -4.18 -12.19 20.08
N ALA A 256 -4.53 -11.89 18.82
CA ALA A 256 -3.63 -11.38 17.79
C ALA A 256 -4.28 -10.19 17.07
N TRP A 257 -3.61 -9.03 17.12
CA TRP A 257 -4.14 -7.77 16.60
C TRP A 257 -3.48 -7.32 15.28
N GLU A 258 -2.43 -8.02 14.84
CA GLU A 258 -1.71 -7.80 13.59
C GLU A 258 -1.15 -9.12 13.06
N GLN A 259 -1.03 -9.25 11.74
CA GLN A 259 -0.27 -10.32 11.06
C GLN A 259 0.52 -9.75 9.89
N ILE A 260 1.82 -10.07 9.83
CA ILE A 260 2.71 -9.71 8.72
C ILE A 260 3.02 -10.98 7.93
N LEU A 261 2.72 -10.96 6.64
CA LEU A 261 2.98 -12.06 5.72
C LEU A 261 4.04 -11.67 4.70
N LEU A 262 5.13 -12.44 4.65
CA LEU A 262 6.09 -12.43 3.54
C LEU A 262 5.64 -13.42 2.47
N MET A 263 5.56 -12.97 1.22
CA MET A 263 4.98 -13.77 0.15
C MET A 263 5.77 -13.63 -1.16
N ASP A 264 6.17 -14.76 -1.74
CA ASP A 264 6.71 -14.84 -3.09
C ASP A 264 5.55 -14.94 -4.08
N ILE A 265 4.99 -13.78 -4.46
CA ILE A 265 3.79 -13.71 -5.32
C ILE A 265 4.16 -13.30 -6.75
N PRO A 266 3.77 -14.08 -7.77
CA PRO A 266 4.22 -13.81 -9.13
C PRO A 266 3.36 -12.80 -9.92
N TRP A 267 2.05 -12.61 -9.66
CA TRP A 267 1.25 -11.65 -10.48
C TRP A 267 -0.14 -11.24 -9.93
N PHE A 268 -0.73 -12.01 -9.01
CA PHE A 268 -1.98 -11.68 -8.34
C PHE A 268 -1.95 -12.22 -6.92
N LEU A 269 -2.66 -11.55 -6.02
CA LEU A 269 -2.83 -12.00 -4.64
C LEU A 269 -4.31 -12.27 -4.41
N LEU A 270 -4.65 -13.54 -4.26
CA LEU A 270 -5.96 -13.97 -3.75
C LEU A 270 -5.84 -14.14 -2.24
N LEU A 271 -6.41 -13.20 -1.50
CA LEU A 271 -6.52 -13.32 -0.05
C LEU A 271 -7.85 -13.90 0.31
N THR A 272 -7.82 -15.00 1.04
CA THR A 272 -9.02 -15.66 1.55
C THR A 272 -8.95 -15.72 3.06
N GLN A 273 -10.02 -15.32 3.73
CA GLN A 273 -10.24 -15.68 5.13
C GLN A 273 -11.31 -16.78 5.21
N ARG A 274 -11.13 -17.75 6.13
CA ARG A 274 -12.12 -18.80 6.43
C ARG A 274 -12.34 -18.92 7.93
N VAL A 275 -13.58 -18.75 8.40
CA VAL A 275 -13.97 -18.97 9.81
C VAL A 275 -14.35 -20.43 10.03
N LYS A 276 -13.92 -20.97 11.16
CA LYS A 276 -14.49 -22.20 11.70
C LYS A 276 -15.67 -21.84 12.60
N LEU A 277 -16.89 -22.16 12.15
CA LEU A 277 -18.07 -21.89 12.96
C LEU A 277 -18.11 -22.85 14.16
N PRO A 278 -18.33 -22.35 15.40
CA PRO A 278 -18.67 -23.23 16.51
C PRO A 278 -19.98 -23.96 16.19
N SER A 279 -20.14 -25.16 16.72
CA SER A 279 -21.31 -26.02 16.50
C SER A 279 -22.63 -25.47 17.07
N ILE A 280 -22.66 -24.26 17.65
CA ILE A 280 -23.86 -23.64 18.23
C ILE A 280 -23.91 -22.14 17.94
N SER A 281 -25.09 -21.73 17.45
CA SER A 281 -25.64 -20.38 17.20
C SER A 281 -24.93 -19.48 16.19
N LEU A 282 -25.64 -19.27 15.06
CA LEU A 282 -25.51 -18.26 13.99
C LEU A 282 -24.09 -17.97 13.46
N PRO A 283 -23.87 -18.01 12.13
CA PRO A 283 -22.56 -17.72 11.58
C PRO A 283 -22.10 -16.32 11.98
N LEU A 284 -21.08 -16.22 12.82
CA LEU A 284 -20.39 -14.96 13.08
C LEU A 284 -19.68 -14.56 11.79
N PRO A 285 -19.90 -13.33 11.29
CA PRO A 285 -19.28 -12.90 10.06
C PRO A 285 -17.76 -12.78 10.20
N LEU A 286 -17.06 -12.97 9.08
CA LEU A 286 -15.61 -12.79 8.96
C LEU A 286 -15.18 -11.34 9.22
N LEU A 287 -13.94 -11.12 9.68
CA LEU A 287 -13.39 -9.80 9.95
C LEU A 287 -12.22 -9.50 9.01
N PHE A 288 -12.49 -8.75 7.93
CA PHE A 288 -11.45 -8.20 7.05
C PHE A 288 -11.42 -6.69 7.21
N THR A 289 -10.46 -6.23 7.99
CA THR A 289 -10.33 -4.83 8.38
C THR A 289 -9.44 -4.10 7.39
N HIS A 290 -8.11 -4.26 7.47
CA HIS A 290 -7.19 -3.36 6.74
C HIS A 290 -5.97 -4.11 6.25
N LEU A 291 -5.52 -3.79 5.03
CA LEU A 291 -4.33 -4.38 4.41
C LEU A 291 -3.44 -3.31 3.82
N SER A 292 -2.21 -3.24 4.30
CA SER A 292 -1.13 -2.55 3.60
C SER A 292 -0.29 -3.56 2.82
N LEU A 293 0.00 -3.27 1.56
CA LEU A 293 0.77 -4.15 0.68
C LEU A 293 1.99 -3.41 0.14
N TRP A 294 3.16 -4.04 0.26
CA TRP A 294 4.42 -3.56 -0.29
C TRP A 294 5.04 -4.59 -1.22
N LEU A 295 5.83 -4.10 -2.16
CA LEU A 295 6.77 -4.87 -2.96
C LEU A 295 8.18 -4.41 -2.61
N SER A 296 8.92 -5.28 -1.96
CA SER A 296 10.29 -5.08 -1.54
C SER A 296 11.22 -5.60 -2.63
N ARG A 297 12.19 -4.80 -3.09
CA ARG A 297 13.14 -5.20 -4.14
C ARG A 297 14.56 -5.21 -3.58
N SER A 298 15.31 -6.29 -3.78
CA SER A 298 16.76 -6.26 -3.61
C SER A 298 17.39 -5.53 -4.81
N SER A 299 18.17 -4.47 -4.57
CA SER A 299 19.09 -3.98 -5.60
C SER A 299 20.16 -5.04 -5.89
N LYS A 300 20.57 -5.16 -7.16
CA LYS A 300 21.80 -5.85 -7.55
C LYS A 300 23.01 -4.95 -7.29
#